data_AF-A0A810Q8P8-F1
#
_entry.id   AF-A0A810Q8P8-F1
#
_cell.length_a   1.000
_cell.length_b   1.000
_cell.length_c   1.000
_cell.angle_alpha   90.00
_cell.angle_beta   90.00
_cell.angle_gamma   90.00
#
_symmetry.space_group_name_H-M   'P 1'
#
loop_
_entity.id
_entity.type
_entity.pdbx_description
1 polymer ?
#
loop_
_entity_poly.entity_id
_entity_poly.type
_entity_poly.pdbx_seq_one_letter_code
_entity_poly.pdbx_strand_id
1 'polypeptide(L)'
;MIWNEKRENAYCEITPALLALKEQWEKKNYIDPRLYKEYNVKRGLRDEDGRGVLTGLTRVGEIQSYQVTSGPDGEHIIPDEGMLYYRGIDCREIVKGSAERGRFAFEEAAYLLLFGELPTADQLQDFCVQLASYRTLPTNFFRDVIMKAPPKDLMNTMQRAILTLFCYDDKPNDVGLENVLRQCLQLTANMPVLAIYAYQAWRYSQGESLFIHVPKPELSTAENFLRMLREDRSYTELEARVLDVALVLHADHGGGNNSTFTNHVVTSSGTDTYSAIAASMASLKGPRHGGANSKVMDMMDDIKTHVRDWGSEGEITQYLTKLLDKEAFDRSGLIYGLGHAVYTRSDPRCEVFRDYVHRLAGEKGLEQELALYSNVERIGKQLLMERRHKDAISTNIDFYSGFVYEMLGLPGELYTPLFAVARISGWSAHRMEELSSGGKLIRPRYECVEEVRSYIPMENR
;
A
#
# COMPACT_ATOMS: atom_id res chain seq x y z
N MET A 1 -35.50 -11.75 -22.39
CA MET A 1 -36.25 -11.22 -21.23
C MET A 1 -35.26 -10.33 -20.49
N ILE A 2 -35.32 -9.02 -20.72
CA ILE A 2 -34.34 -8.06 -20.20
C ILE A 2 -34.68 -7.85 -18.72
N TRP A 3 -33.90 -8.44 -17.81
CA TRP A 3 -33.95 -8.13 -16.38
C TRP A 3 -33.34 -6.75 -16.16
N ASN A 4 -34.15 -5.72 -16.39
CA ASN A 4 -33.84 -4.35 -16.04
C ASN A 4 -34.51 -4.05 -14.69
N GLU A 5 -33.91 -4.53 -13.61
CA GLU A 5 -34.24 -4.10 -12.26
C GLU A 5 -32.95 -3.64 -11.59
N LYS A 6 -32.69 -2.32 -11.63
CA LYS A 6 -31.96 -1.66 -10.54
C LYS A 6 -32.82 -1.78 -9.28
N ARG A 7 -32.90 -2.97 -8.68
CA ARG A 7 -33.33 -3.09 -7.29
C ARG A 7 -32.16 -2.60 -6.46
N GLU A 8 -32.27 -1.38 -5.94
CA GLU A 8 -31.42 -0.96 -4.84
C GLU A 8 -31.55 -2.01 -3.74
N ASN A 9 -30.42 -2.59 -3.35
CA ASN A 9 -30.36 -3.62 -2.33
C ASN A 9 -30.82 -2.99 -1.01
N ALA A 10 -32.00 -3.37 -0.51
CA ALA A 10 -32.55 -2.86 0.74
C ALA A 10 -31.58 -3.02 1.94
N TYR A 11 -30.66 -3.98 1.89
CA TYR A 11 -29.60 -4.15 2.89
C TYR A 11 -28.61 -2.97 2.94
N CYS A 12 -28.46 -2.21 1.86
CA CYS A 12 -27.47 -1.14 1.70
C CYS A 12 -28.09 0.26 1.55
N GLU A 13 -29.41 0.40 1.68
CA GLU A 13 -30.10 1.68 1.45
C GLU A 13 -29.73 2.72 2.53
N ILE A 14 -29.20 3.88 2.12
CA ILE A 14 -29.01 5.03 3.00
C ILE A 14 -30.31 5.80 3.06
N THR A 15 -31.08 5.58 4.11
CA THR A 15 -32.40 6.19 4.26
C THR A 15 -32.32 7.67 4.66
N PRO A 16 -33.35 8.48 4.40
CA PRO A 16 -33.43 9.85 4.91
C PRO A 16 -33.29 9.93 6.44
N ALA A 17 -33.77 8.92 7.16
CA ALA A 17 -33.58 8.81 8.61
C ALA A 17 -32.09 8.68 8.98
N LEU A 18 -31.33 7.87 8.23
CA LEU A 18 -29.88 7.74 8.45
C LEU A 18 -29.14 9.04 8.12
N LEU A 19 -29.56 9.79 7.10
CA LEU A 19 -29.02 11.12 6.79
C LEU A 19 -29.31 12.13 7.90
N ALA A 20 -30.51 12.12 8.47
CA ALA A 20 -30.84 12.97 9.61
C ALA A 20 -30.00 12.63 10.85
N LEU A 21 -29.75 11.33 11.11
CA LEU A 21 -28.84 10.89 12.18
C LEU A 21 -27.39 11.34 11.91
N LYS A 22 -26.94 11.30 10.66
CA LYS A 22 -25.62 11.80 10.25
C LYS A 22 -25.52 13.31 10.49
N GLU A 23 -26.49 14.10 10.06
CA GLU A 23 -26.51 15.55 10.29
C GLU A 23 -26.54 15.89 11.78
N GLN A 24 -27.36 15.18 12.56
CA GLN A 24 -27.39 15.29 14.01
C GLN A 24 -26.02 14.99 14.63
N TRP A 25 -25.35 13.92 14.15
CA TRP A 25 -24.00 13.57 14.59
C TRP A 25 -23.00 14.68 14.22
N GLU A 26 -22.99 15.17 12.98
CA GLU A 26 -22.06 16.23 12.51
C GLU A 26 -22.22 17.52 13.31
N LYS A 27 -23.47 17.94 13.58
CA LYS A 27 -23.76 19.17 14.35
C LYS A 27 -23.22 19.13 15.78
N LYS A 28 -23.07 17.93 16.36
CA LYS A 28 -22.70 17.75 17.78
C LYS A 28 -21.30 17.18 18.00
N ASN A 29 -20.73 16.49 17.02
CA ASN A 29 -19.47 15.75 17.16
C ASN A 29 -18.33 16.31 16.28
N TYR A 30 -18.58 17.42 15.56
CA TYR A 30 -17.51 18.11 14.84
C TYR A 30 -16.49 18.69 15.84
N ILE A 31 -15.23 18.29 15.68
CA ILE A 31 -14.11 18.83 16.46
C ILE A 31 -13.45 19.91 15.63
N ASP A 32 -13.43 21.15 16.15
CA ASP A 32 -12.76 22.27 15.51
C ASP A 32 -11.26 21.96 15.34
N PRO A 33 -10.71 22.01 14.12
CA PRO A 33 -9.30 21.77 13.86
C PRO A 33 -8.34 22.63 14.69
N ARG A 34 -8.78 23.80 15.18
CA ARG A 34 -7.98 24.68 16.05
C ARG A 34 -7.67 24.05 17.41
N LEU A 35 -8.54 23.19 17.93
CA LEU A 35 -8.34 22.51 19.22
C LEU A 35 -7.12 21.59 19.20
N TYR A 36 -6.78 21.01 18.04
CA TYR A 36 -5.55 20.21 17.93
C TYR A 36 -4.30 21.06 18.19
N LYS A 37 -4.31 22.33 17.78
CA LYS A 37 -3.21 23.27 18.07
C LYS A 37 -3.23 23.69 19.54
N GLU A 38 -4.40 24.04 20.07
CA GLU A 38 -4.58 24.46 21.46
C GLU A 38 -4.09 23.40 22.46
N TYR A 39 -4.46 22.13 22.24
CA TYR A 39 -4.07 21.01 23.11
C TYR A 39 -2.76 20.32 22.68
N ASN A 40 -2.00 20.90 21.74
CA ASN A 40 -0.75 20.34 21.21
C ASN A 40 -0.88 18.86 20.76
N VAL A 41 -2.00 18.51 20.14
CA VAL A 41 -2.29 17.16 19.66
C VAL A 41 -1.55 16.92 18.34
N LYS A 42 -0.63 15.96 18.37
CA LYS A 42 0.20 15.56 17.22
C LYS A 42 -0.63 14.76 16.21
N ARG A 43 -1.34 15.46 15.31
CA ARG A 43 -2.22 14.84 14.31
C ARG A 43 -1.45 13.88 13.41
N GLY A 44 -1.95 12.65 13.30
CA GLY A 44 -1.26 11.60 12.54
C GLY A 44 0.10 11.23 13.12
N LEU A 45 0.33 11.48 14.42
CA LEU A 45 1.60 11.31 15.12
C LEU A 45 2.72 12.12 14.45
N ARG A 46 2.44 13.40 14.15
CA ARG A 46 3.39 14.35 13.58
C ARG A 46 3.35 15.72 14.28
N ASP A 47 4.49 16.39 14.28
CA ASP A 47 4.65 17.80 14.66
C ASP A 47 4.12 18.75 13.59
N GLU A 48 3.96 20.04 13.94
CA GLU A 48 3.47 21.08 13.02
C GLU A 48 4.39 21.24 11.79
N ASP A 49 5.71 21.05 11.97
CA ASP A 49 6.70 21.08 10.88
C ASP A 49 6.75 19.77 10.06
N GLY A 50 5.86 18.81 10.36
CA GLY A 50 5.71 17.55 9.64
C GLY A 50 6.59 16.40 10.12
N ARG A 51 7.50 16.62 11.09
CA ARG A 51 8.31 15.57 11.72
C ARG A 51 7.40 14.51 12.34
N GLY A 52 7.75 13.23 12.17
CA GLY A 52 7.07 12.14 12.87
C GLY A 52 7.38 12.18 14.37
N VAL A 53 6.38 11.93 15.21
CA VAL A 53 6.60 11.71 16.63
C VAL A 53 7.37 10.39 16.78
N LEU A 54 8.48 10.43 17.51
CA LEU A 54 9.24 9.23 17.87
C LEU A 54 8.37 8.37 18.80
N THR A 55 7.80 7.29 18.25
CA THR A 55 6.85 6.42 18.95
C THR A 55 7.40 5.02 19.22
N GLY A 56 8.49 4.64 18.56
CA GLY A 56 9.12 3.33 18.70
C GLY A 56 10.52 3.32 18.10
N LEU A 57 11.22 2.22 18.31
CA LEU A 57 12.51 1.92 17.69
C LEU A 57 12.30 0.75 16.72
N THR A 58 13.00 0.78 15.59
CA THR A 58 12.99 -0.35 14.66
C THR A 58 14.37 -0.51 14.02
N ARG A 59 14.76 -1.77 13.79
CA ARG A 59 15.92 -2.14 12.97
C ARG A 59 15.50 -2.62 11.59
N VAL A 60 14.20 -2.64 11.26
CA VAL A 60 13.65 -3.26 10.04
C VAL A 60 13.80 -2.35 8.83
N GLY A 61 13.22 -1.16 8.92
CA GLY A 61 13.18 -0.19 7.84
C GLY A 61 13.40 1.22 8.34
N GLU A 62 14.27 1.96 7.67
CA GLU A 62 14.57 3.36 7.99
C GLU A 62 14.31 4.23 6.76
N ILE A 63 13.71 5.40 7.02
CA ILE A 63 13.52 6.43 6.00
C ILE A 63 14.32 7.66 6.44
N GLN A 64 15.20 8.13 5.56
CA GLN A 64 15.88 9.41 5.73
C GLN A 64 15.41 10.36 4.63
N SER A 65 15.04 11.58 5.00
CA SER A 65 14.53 12.57 4.04
C SER A 65 14.82 14.03 4.43
N TYR A 66 15.54 14.22 5.52
CA TYR A 66 15.93 15.53 6.03
C TYR A 66 17.17 15.42 6.90
N GLN A 67 17.94 16.51 6.96
CA GLN A 67 19.01 16.71 7.93
C GLN A 67 18.53 17.66 9.03
N VAL A 68 19.04 17.45 10.24
CA VAL A 68 18.82 18.35 11.38
C VAL A 68 20.12 19.07 11.66
N THR A 69 20.14 20.38 11.50
CA THR A 69 21.29 21.23 11.81
C THR A 69 20.99 22.10 13.02
N SER A 70 21.84 22.07 14.04
CA SER A 70 21.70 22.95 15.21
C SER A 70 22.33 24.32 14.93
N GLY A 71 21.58 25.39 15.16
CA GLY A 71 22.03 26.77 15.10
C GLY A 71 21.78 27.55 16.41
N PRO A 72 22.19 28.82 16.49
CA PRO A 72 21.99 29.68 17.66
C PRO A 72 20.51 29.84 18.07
N ASP A 73 19.60 29.70 17.10
CA ASP A 73 18.16 29.89 17.27
C ASP A 73 17.38 28.56 17.38
N GLY A 74 18.08 27.42 17.45
CA GLY A 74 17.49 26.09 17.60
C GLY A 74 17.88 25.09 16.50
N GLU A 75 17.15 23.97 16.41
CA GLU A 75 17.32 22.98 15.34
C GLU A 75 16.57 23.41 14.08
N HIS A 76 17.27 23.46 12.95
CA HIS A 76 16.69 23.69 11.63
C HIS A 76 16.63 22.38 10.84
N ILE A 77 15.54 22.20 10.09
CA ILE A 77 15.34 21.06 9.18
C ILE A 77 15.72 21.50 7.78
N ILE A 78 16.60 20.74 7.13
CA ILE A 78 16.93 20.93 5.73
C ILE A 78 16.44 19.69 4.97
N PRO A 79 15.50 19.85 4.00
CA PRO A 79 15.11 18.76 3.12
C PRO A 79 16.33 18.13 2.43
N ASP A 80 16.40 16.80 2.44
CA ASP A 80 17.49 16.05 1.80
C ASP A 80 16.92 15.06 0.76
N GLU A 81 17.81 14.43 0.00
CA GLU A 81 17.48 13.33 -0.90
C GLU A 81 16.88 12.17 -0.09
N GLY A 82 15.85 11.54 -0.63
CA GLY A 82 15.17 10.46 0.05
C GLY A 82 15.99 9.17 0.02
N MET A 83 16.11 8.53 1.18
CA MET A 83 16.73 7.22 1.32
C MET A 83 15.76 6.27 2.02
N LEU A 84 15.70 5.03 1.52
CA LEU A 84 14.95 3.95 2.13
C LEU A 84 15.90 2.77 2.36
N TYR A 85 16.10 2.42 3.62
CA TYR A 85 16.97 1.32 4.00
C TYR A 85 16.17 0.14 4.52
N TYR A 86 16.52 -1.06 4.06
CA TYR A 86 16.08 -2.33 4.62
C TYR A 86 17.24 -2.91 5.43
N ARG A 87 17.08 -3.02 6.74
CA ARG A 87 18.16 -3.42 7.68
C ARG A 87 19.48 -2.65 7.48
N GLY A 88 19.40 -1.37 7.12
CA GLY A 88 20.57 -0.51 6.85
C GLY A 88 21.14 -0.59 5.43
N ILE A 89 20.54 -1.37 4.53
CA ILE A 89 20.93 -1.46 3.12
C ILE A 89 19.95 -0.65 2.27
N ASP A 90 20.46 0.27 1.45
CA ASP A 90 19.64 1.04 0.53
C ASP A 90 18.87 0.11 -0.42
N CYS A 91 17.54 0.27 -0.49
CA CYS A 91 16.68 -0.57 -1.32
C CYS A 91 17.08 -0.52 -2.80
N ARG A 92 17.68 0.59 -3.26
CA ARG A 92 18.18 0.75 -4.63
C ARG A 92 19.32 -0.20 -4.93
N GLU A 93 20.17 -0.47 -3.94
CA GLU A 93 21.32 -1.39 -4.08
C GLU A 93 20.86 -2.85 -4.11
N ILE A 94 19.78 -3.19 -3.40
CA ILE A 94 19.15 -4.51 -3.49
C ILE A 94 18.65 -4.76 -4.92
N VAL A 95 17.95 -3.79 -5.51
CA VAL A 95 17.45 -3.90 -6.89
C VAL A 95 18.60 -4.00 -7.89
N LYS A 96 19.62 -3.13 -7.81
CA LYS A 96 20.78 -3.16 -8.72
C LYS A 96 21.57 -4.47 -8.61
N GLY A 97 21.92 -4.90 -7.40
CA GLY A 97 22.70 -6.10 -7.17
C GLY A 97 21.99 -7.37 -7.65
N SER A 98 20.66 -7.41 -7.59
CA SER A 98 19.87 -8.51 -8.15
C SER A 98 19.95 -8.60 -9.68
N ALA A 99 19.91 -7.45 -10.36
CA ALA A 99 19.94 -7.34 -11.81
C ALA A 99 21.31 -7.79 -12.37
N GLU A 100 22.40 -7.36 -11.73
CA GLU A 100 23.77 -7.78 -12.10
C GLU A 100 23.98 -9.30 -11.98
N ARG A 101 23.26 -9.95 -11.06
CA ARG A 101 23.32 -11.39 -10.81
C ARG A 101 22.30 -12.19 -11.64
N GLY A 102 21.42 -11.52 -12.38
CA GLY A 102 20.33 -12.17 -13.14
C GLY A 102 19.33 -12.92 -12.26
N ARG A 103 19.05 -12.45 -11.03
CA ARG A 103 18.15 -13.13 -10.07
C ARG A 103 17.05 -12.21 -9.57
N PHE A 104 15.86 -12.75 -9.26
CA PHE A 104 14.75 -12.02 -8.61
C PHE A 104 15.15 -11.60 -7.18
N ALA A 105 14.69 -10.42 -6.77
CA ALA A 105 15.17 -9.71 -5.59
C ALA A 105 14.15 -9.72 -4.44
N PHE A 106 12.87 -9.99 -4.71
CA PHE A 106 11.84 -9.92 -3.68
C PHE A 106 12.08 -10.91 -2.55
N GLU A 107 12.39 -12.17 -2.85
CA GLU A 107 12.72 -13.16 -1.83
C GLU A 107 13.99 -12.80 -1.05
N GLU A 108 15.00 -12.22 -1.69
CA GLU A 108 16.23 -11.73 -1.04
C GLU A 108 15.93 -10.55 -0.09
N ALA A 109 15.08 -9.61 -0.52
CA ALA A 109 14.62 -8.48 0.30
C ALA A 109 13.76 -8.94 1.49
N ALA A 110 12.86 -9.91 1.28
CA ALA A 110 12.06 -10.49 2.34
C ALA A 110 12.91 -11.23 3.37
N TYR A 111 13.94 -11.98 2.92
CA TYR A 111 14.93 -12.60 3.78
C TYR A 111 15.66 -11.55 4.62
N LEU A 112 16.20 -10.51 3.98
CA LEU A 112 16.89 -9.41 4.66
C LEU A 112 16.00 -8.80 5.74
N LEU A 113 14.76 -8.43 5.41
CA LEU A 113 13.82 -7.84 6.37
C LEU A 113 13.56 -8.76 7.56
N LEU A 114 13.35 -10.06 7.34
CA LEU A 114 13.05 -11.01 8.42
C LEU A 114 14.27 -11.33 9.29
N PHE A 115 15.44 -11.57 8.69
CA PHE A 115 16.58 -12.15 9.38
C PHE A 115 17.68 -11.15 9.73
N GLY A 116 17.64 -9.93 9.19
CA GLY A 116 18.57 -8.87 9.55
C GLY A 116 19.86 -8.81 8.73
N GLU A 117 20.08 -9.78 7.84
CA GLU A 117 21.29 -9.90 7.00
C GLU A 117 20.94 -10.42 5.61
N LEU A 118 21.81 -10.14 4.62
CA LEU A 118 21.64 -10.69 3.28
C LEU A 118 21.95 -12.19 3.27
N PRO A 119 21.15 -13.01 2.55
CA PRO A 119 21.41 -14.43 2.47
C PRO A 119 22.62 -14.74 1.57
N THR A 120 23.34 -15.81 1.91
CA THR A 120 24.19 -16.53 0.94
C THR A 120 23.32 -17.19 -0.14
N ALA A 121 23.94 -17.66 -1.22
CA ALA A 121 23.21 -18.35 -2.29
C ALA A 121 22.43 -19.58 -1.79
N ASP A 122 23.05 -20.39 -0.93
CA ASP A 122 22.43 -21.59 -0.37
C ASP A 122 21.28 -21.22 0.59
N GLN A 123 21.47 -20.22 1.46
CA GLN A 123 20.41 -19.74 2.35
C GLN A 123 19.20 -19.19 1.57
N LEU A 124 19.45 -18.45 0.47
CA LEU A 124 18.37 -17.93 -0.36
C LEU A 124 17.63 -19.08 -1.06
N GLN A 125 18.36 -20.08 -1.56
CA GLN A 125 17.76 -21.24 -2.20
C GLN A 125 16.88 -22.02 -1.21
N ASP A 126 17.38 -22.29 0.00
CA ASP A 126 16.62 -22.96 1.06
C ASP A 126 15.38 -22.16 1.46
N PHE A 127 15.52 -20.84 1.57
CA PHE A 127 14.41 -19.94 1.84
C PHE A 127 13.34 -19.99 0.74
N CYS A 128 13.74 -19.96 -0.53
CA CYS A 128 12.82 -20.09 -1.65
C CYS A 128 12.11 -21.45 -1.67
N VAL A 129 12.82 -22.55 -1.36
CA VAL A 129 12.22 -23.89 -1.21
C VAL A 129 11.19 -23.91 -0.08
N GLN A 130 11.52 -23.27 1.06
CA GLN A 130 10.61 -23.18 2.19
C GLN A 130 9.34 -22.39 1.82
N LEU A 131 9.48 -21.22 1.17
CA LEU A 131 8.34 -20.43 0.70
C LEU A 131 7.50 -21.22 -0.32
N ALA A 132 8.14 -21.89 -1.28
CA ALA A 132 7.46 -22.72 -2.27
C ALA A 132 6.61 -23.82 -1.61
N SER A 133 7.12 -24.46 -0.55
CA SER A 133 6.39 -25.47 0.21
C SER A 133 5.11 -24.95 0.87
N TYR A 134 5.04 -23.64 1.15
CA TYR A 134 3.87 -22.99 1.74
C TYR A 134 2.87 -22.42 0.73
N ARG A 135 3.16 -22.43 -0.58
CA ARG A 135 2.29 -21.89 -1.64
C ARG A 135 1.09 -22.79 -1.94
N THR A 136 0.46 -23.32 -0.90
CA THR A 136 -0.73 -24.17 -0.98
C THR A 136 -1.73 -23.72 0.08
N LEU A 137 -3.00 -23.60 -0.32
CA LEU A 137 -4.11 -23.36 0.59
C LEU A 137 -4.68 -24.69 1.09
N PRO A 138 -5.37 -24.71 2.25
CA PRO A 138 -6.07 -25.90 2.71
C PRO A 138 -7.04 -26.48 1.67
N THR A 139 -7.29 -27.78 1.74
CA THR A 139 -8.20 -28.48 0.82
C THR A 139 -9.57 -27.80 0.77
N ASN A 140 -10.10 -27.59 -0.44
CA ASN A 140 -11.36 -26.88 -0.72
C ASN A 140 -11.44 -25.41 -0.27
N PHE A 141 -10.39 -24.83 0.31
CA PHE A 141 -10.41 -23.45 0.82
C PHE A 141 -10.85 -22.42 -0.24
N PHE A 142 -10.38 -22.58 -1.48
CA PHE A 142 -10.79 -21.73 -2.59
C PHE A 142 -12.32 -21.76 -2.80
N ARG A 143 -12.92 -22.94 -2.88
CA ARG A 143 -14.35 -23.13 -3.09
C ARG A 143 -15.17 -22.62 -1.90
N ASP A 144 -14.77 -22.98 -0.69
CA ASP A 144 -15.61 -22.82 0.51
C ASP A 144 -15.48 -21.43 1.13
N VAL A 145 -14.35 -20.75 0.91
CA VAL A 145 -14.03 -19.44 1.51
C VAL A 145 -13.90 -18.34 0.46
N ILE A 146 -13.08 -18.53 -0.57
CA ILE A 146 -12.76 -17.47 -1.53
C ILE A 146 -13.94 -17.21 -2.47
N MET A 147 -14.53 -18.27 -3.05
CA MET A 147 -15.68 -18.17 -3.96
C MET A 147 -17.00 -17.81 -3.28
N LYS A 148 -17.07 -17.80 -1.94
CA LYS A 148 -18.31 -17.55 -1.22
C LYS A 148 -18.63 -16.05 -1.20
N ALA A 149 -19.51 -15.61 -2.11
CA ALA A 149 -19.90 -14.21 -2.28
C ALA A 149 -18.70 -13.26 -2.39
N PRO A 150 -17.91 -13.32 -3.48
CA PRO A 150 -16.73 -12.50 -3.66
C PRO A 150 -17.13 -11.06 -4.06
N PRO A 151 -16.90 -10.04 -3.22
CA PRO A 151 -17.10 -8.66 -3.61
C PRO A 151 -16.05 -8.21 -4.65
N LYS A 152 -16.32 -7.08 -5.32
CA LYS A 152 -15.33 -6.39 -6.17
C LYS A 152 -14.07 -5.99 -5.39
N ASP A 153 -14.26 -5.66 -4.12
CA ASP A 153 -13.18 -5.29 -3.21
C ASP A 153 -12.38 -6.52 -2.76
N LEU A 154 -11.32 -6.83 -3.49
CA LEU A 154 -10.49 -8.01 -3.26
C LEU A 154 -9.80 -7.99 -1.90
N MET A 155 -9.52 -6.82 -1.34
CA MET A 155 -8.91 -6.68 -0.01
C MET A 155 -9.83 -7.27 1.08
N ASN A 156 -11.16 -7.15 0.93
CA ASN A 156 -12.11 -7.81 1.85
C ASN A 156 -12.07 -9.34 1.72
N THR A 157 -12.01 -9.86 0.49
CA THR A 157 -11.90 -11.31 0.25
C THR A 157 -10.62 -11.87 0.85
N MET A 158 -9.49 -11.18 0.66
CA MET A 158 -8.20 -11.58 1.24
C MET A 158 -8.21 -11.51 2.77
N GLN A 159 -8.73 -10.44 3.38
CA GLN A 159 -8.83 -10.34 4.84
C GLN A 159 -9.69 -11.46 5.44
N ARG A 160 -10.85 -11.75 4.83
CA ARG A 160 -11.70 -12.88 5.22
C ARG A 160 -10.94 -14.20 5.11
N ALA A 161 -10.19 -14.39 4.03
CA ALA A 161 -9.38 -15.58 3.82
C ALA A 161 -8.30 -15.71 4.91
N ILE A 162 -7.54 -14.66 5.22
CA ILE A 162 -6.52 -14.68 6.27
C ILE A 162 -7.12 -15.03 7.63
N LEU A 163 -8.22 -14.38 8.01
CA LEU A 163 -8.93 -14.71 9.26
C LEU A 163 -9.53 -16.12 9.25
N THR A 164 -9.79 -16.69 8.08
CA THR A 164 -10.27 -18.08 7.98
C THR A 164 -9.11 -19.07 8.04
N LEU A 165 -7.91 -18.73 7.55
CA LEU A 165 -6.70 -19.56 7.69
C LEU A 165 -6.34 -19.82 9.16
N PHE A 166 -6.66 -18.88 10.06
CA PHE A 166 -6.62 -19.09 11.51
C PHE A 166 -7.31 -20.39 11.93
N CYS A 167 -8.45 -20.74 11.33
CA CYS A 167 -9.22 -21.94 11.68
C CYS A 167 -8.57 -23.25 11.19
N TYR A 168 -7.59 -23.17 10.30
CA TYR A 168 -6.86 -24.32 9.74
C TYR A 168 -5.47 -24.48 10.35
N ASP A 169 -5.13 -23.65 11.34
CA ASP A 169 -3.86 -23.70 12.05
C ASP A 169 -4.09 -24.30 13.45
N ASP A 170 -3.28 -25.29 13.82
CA ASP A 170 -3.37 -25.98 15.12
C ASP A 170 -2.84 -25.11 16.29
N LYS A 171 -2.03 -24.10 15.97
CA LYS A 171 -1.44 -23.18 16.96
C LYS A 171 -1.66 -21.72 16.57
N PRO A 172 -2.92 -21.28 16.35
CA PRO A 172 -3.17 -19.98 15.76
C PRO A 172 -2.85 -18.84 16.73
N ASN A 173 -3.15 -19.03 18.03
CA ASN A 173 -2.92 -18.04 19.10
C ASN A 173 -1.52 -18.10 19.74
N ASP A 174 -0.66 -19.03 19.32
CA ASP A 174 0.68 -19.17 19.90
C ASP A 174 1.60 -18.07 19.34
N VAL A 175 2.00 -17.15 20.22
CA VAL A 175 2.86 -16.01 19.90
C VAL A 175 4.36 -16.32 20.12
N GLY A 176 4.73 -17.58 20.33
CA GLY A 176 6.13 -18.02 20.32
C GLY A 176 6.80 -17.69 18.97
N LEU A 177 8.04 -17.20 19.02
CA LEU A 177 8.73 -16.64 17.85
C LEU A 177 8.86 -17.66 16.70
N GLU A 178 9.07 -18.95 17.01
CA GLU A 178 9.13 -20.01 16.02
C GLU A 178 7.80 -20.22 15.29
N ASN A 179 6.67 -20.12 16.01
CA ASN A 179 5.34 -20.28 15.43
C ASN A 179 4.94 -19.03 14.64
N VAL A 180 5.24 -17.85 15.16
CA VAL A 180 4.99 -16.58 14.46
C VAL A 180 5.82 -16.51 13.17
N LEU A 181 7.10 -16.91 13.20
CA LEU A 181 7.93 -16.98 12.00
C LEU A 181 7.32 -17.93 10.95
N ARG A 182 6.91 -19.15 11.36
CA ARG A 182 6.21 -20.08 10.46
C ARG A 182 4.97 -19.44 9.83
N GLN A 183 4.12 -18.80 10.63
CA GLN A 183 2.90 -18.14 10.15
C GLN A 183 3.21 -16.98 9.19
N CYS A 184 4.24 -16.18 9.50
CA CYS A 184 4.72 -15.10 8.66
C CYS A 184 5.22 -15.60 7.29
N LEU A 185 6.03 -16.67 7.27
CA LEU A 185 6.49 -17.29 6.02
C LEU A 185 5.33 -17.87 5.21
N GLN A 186 4.40 -18.55 5.89
CA GLN A 186 3.22 -19.12 5.25
C GLN A 186 2.31 -18.06 4.65
N LEU A 187 2.07 -16.94 5.34
CA LEU A 187 1.31 -15.82 4.81
C LEU A 187 2.06 -15.12 3.67
N THR A 188 3.38 -14.93 3.78
CA THR A 188 4.20 -14.36 2.69
C THR A 188 4.06 -15.19 1.41
N ALA A 189 4.08 -16.52 1.52
CA ALA A 189 3.88 -17.42 0.37
C ALA A 189 2.43 -17.42 -0.17
N ASN A 190 1.43 -17.29 0.70
CA ASN A 190 0.02 -17.43 0.33
C ASN A 190 -0.65 -16.12 -0.14
N MET A 191 -0.15 -14.95 0.24
CA MET A 191 -0.72 -13.66 -0.17
C MET A 191 -0.86 -13.51 -1.69
N PRO A 192 0.15 -13.85 -2.53
CA PRO A 192 0.00 -13.88 -3.99
C PRO A 192 -1.16 -14.77 -4.46
N VAL A 193 -1.27 -15.98 -3.90
CA VAL A 193 -2.30 -16.96 -4.23
C VAL A 193 -3.67 -16.42 -3.86
N LEU A 194 -3.82 -15.86 -2.66
CA LEU A 194 -5.07 -15.25 -2.18
C LEU A 194 -5.52 -14.08 -3.06
N ALA A 195 -4.59 -13.21 -3.47
CA ALA A 195 -4.91 -12.07 -4.34
C ALA A 195 -5.46 -12.51 -5.69
N ILE A 196 -4.76 -13.42 -6.37
CA ILE A 196 -5.20 -13.94 -7.67
C ILE A 196 -6.50 -14.73 -7.54
N TYR A 197 -6.62 -15.59 -6.54
CA TYR A 197 -7.83 -16.39 -6.37
C TYR A 197 -9.03 -15.52 -6.01
N ALA A 198 -8.85 -14.45 -5.23
CA ALA A 198 -9.91 -13.47 -4.98
C ALA A 198 -10.37 -12.80 -6.27
N TYR A 199 -9.43 -12.40 -7.14
CA TYR A 199 -9.74 -11.82 -8.44
C TYR A 199 -10.50 -12.79 -9.35
N GLN A 200 -10.02 -14.04 -9.47
CA GLN A 200 -10.68 -15.07 -10.29
C GLN A 200 -12.09 -15.39 -9.78
N ALA A 201 -12.28 -15.46 -8.47
CA ALA A 201 -13.60 -15.66 -7.87
C ALA A 201 -14.56 -14.50 -8.16
N TRP A 202 -14.09 -13.26 -8.04
CA TRP A 202 -14.90 -12.08 -8.35
C TRP A 202 -15.27 -12.03 -9.84
N ARG A 203 -14.33 -12.23 -10.75
CA ARG A 203 -14.57 -12.29 -12.20
C ARG A 203 -15.60 -13.36 -12.56
N TYR A 204 -15.45 -14.55 -11.99
CA TYR A 204 -16.40 -15.63 -12.19
C TYR A 204 -17.80 -15.24 -11.71
N SER A 205 -17.92 -14.51 -10.59
CA SER A 205 -19.21 -14.01 -10.13
C SER A 205 -19.80 -12.90 -11.02
N GLN A 206 -19.01 -12.28 -11.91
CA GLN A 206 -19.48 -11.38 -12.95
C GLN A 206 -19.86 -12.10 -14.25
N GLY A 207 -19.77 -13.44 -14.29
CA GLY A 207 -20.11 -14.26 -15.46
C GLY A 207 -18.93 -14.57 -16.40
N GLU A 208 -17.71 -14.21 -16.02
CA GLU A 208 -16.50 -14.57 -16.79
C GLU A 208 -16.07 -16.02 -16.54
N SER A 209 -15.20 -16.55 -17.42
CA SER A 209 -14.65 -17.90 -17.26
C SER A 209 -13.66 -17.97 -16.10
N LEU A 210 -13.72 -19.08 -15.35
CA LEU A 210 -12.83 -19.35 -14.23
C LEU A 210 -11.68 -20.26 -14.68
N PHE A 211 -10.45 -19.82 -14.45
CA PHE A 211 -9.27 -20.68 -14.48
C PHE A 211 -8.49 -20.53 -13.17
N ILE A 212 -7.87 -21.62 -12.75
CA ILE A 212 -7.03 -21.67 -11.55
C ILE A 212 -5.74 -22.41 -11.90
N HIS A 213 -4.63 -21.70 -11.81
CA HIS A 213 -3.31 -22.26 -12.00
C HIS A 213 -2.63 -22.42 -10.64
N VAL A 214 -2.12 -23.61 -10.35
CA VAL A 214 -1.33 -23.86 -9.13
C VAL A 214 0.06 -23.23 -9.31
N PRO A 215 0.62 -22.55 -8.29
CA PRO A 215 1.98 -22.00 -8.35
C PRO A 215 3.01 -23.10 -8.57
N LYS A 216 4.09 -22.76 -9.26
CA LYS A 216 5.22 -23.65 -9.54
C LYS A 216 6.32 -23.43 -8.48
N PRO A 217 6.86 -24.50 -7.87
CA PRO A 217 7.90 -24.38 -6.85
C PRO A 217 9.18 -23.70 -7.34
N GLU A 218 9.53 -23.91 -8.61
CA GLU A 218 10.77 -23.39 -9.22
C GLU A 218 10.71 -21.89 -9.57
N LEU A 219 9.52 -21.28 -9.55
CA LEU A 219 9.32 -19.88 -9.94
C LEU A 219 9.34 -18.95 -8.73
N SER A 220 9.83 -17.73 -8.92
CA SER A 220 9.74 -16.64 -7.95
C SER A 220 8.27 -16.23 -7.68
N THR A 221 8.09 -15.36 -6.70
CA THR A 221 6.79 -14.79 -6.35
C THR A 221 6.22 -13.96 -7.49
N ALA A 222 7.04 -13.13 -8.14
CA ALA A 222 6.63 -12.31 -9.28
C ALA A 222 6.22 -13.17 -10.49
N GLU A 223 7.03 -14.18 -10.83
CA GLU A 223 6.74 -15.11 -11.92
C GLU A 223 5.45 -15.90 -11.65
N ASN A 224 5.27 -16.42 -10.43
CA ASN A 224 4.04 -17.11 -10.07
C ASN A 224 2.82 -16.18 -10.11
N PHE A 225 2.97 -14.91 -9.71
CA PHE A 225 1.87 -13.94 -9.75
C PHE A 225 1.37 -13.73 -11.19
N LEU A 226 2.27 -13.42 -12.14
CA LEU A 226 1.90 -13.25 -13.56
C LEU A 226 1.35 -14.55 -14.17
N ARG A 227 2.00 -15.69 -13.87
CA ARG A 227 1.58 -17.00 -14.34
C ARG A 227 0.15 -17.36 -13.90
N MET A 228 -0.18 -17.09 -12.64
CA MET A 228 -1.50 -17.41 -12.10
C MET A 228 -2.57 -16.41 -12.55
N LEU A 229 -2.17 -15.16 -12.80
CA LEU A 229 -3.07 -14.11 -13.29
C LEU A 229 -3.54 -14.37 -14.73
N ARG A 230 -2.66 -14.85 -15.61
CA ARG A 230 -2.90 -14.95 -17.05
C ARG A 230 -3.38 -16.35 -17.46
N GLU A 231 -4.36 -16.40 -18.35
CA GLU A 231 -4.95 -17.66 -18.81
C GLU A 231 -3.92 -18.56 -19.51
N ASP A 232 -3.12 -17.96 -20.40
CA ASP A 232 -2.07 -18.62 -21.17
C ASP A 232 -0.80 -18.93 -20.34
N ARG A 233 -0.71 -18.35 -19.13
CA ARG A 233 0.43 -18.46 -18.19
C ARG A 233 1.72 -17.81 -18.69
N SER A 234 1.66 -17.00 -19.75
CA SER A 234 2.84 -16.43 -20.39
C SER A 234 3.28 -15.14 -19.73
N TYR A 235 4.59 -14.88 -19.74
CA TYR A 235 5.19 -13.60 -19.37
C TYR A 235 6.60 -13.49 -19.97
N THR A 236 7.07 -12.28 -20.21
CA THR A 236 8.46 -12.02 -20.58
C THR A 236 9.34 -11.93 -19.33
N GLU A 237 10.65 -12.12 -19.50
CA GLU A 237 11.61 -11.90 -18.41
C GLU A 237 11.53 -10.47 -17.87
N LEU A 238 11.35 -9.48 -18.76
CA LEU A 238 11.19 -8.09 -18.37
C LEU A 238 9.93 -7.87 -17.53
N GLU A 239 8.79 -8.47 -17.90
CA GLU A 239 7.55 -8.36 -17.13
C GLU A 239 7.71 -8.91 -15.71
N ALA A 240 8.26 -10.12 -15.58
CA ALA A 240 8.52 -10.72 -14.27
C ALA A 240 9.49 -9.87 -13.45
N ARG A 241 10.52 -9.32 -14.10
CA ARG A 241 11.52 -8.45 -13.47
C ARG A 241 10.93 -7.16 -12.95
N VAL A 242 10.12 -6.49 -13.76
CA VAL A 242 9.47 -5.22 -13.39
C VAL A 242 8.53 -5.45 -12.19
N LEU A 243 7.77 -6.55 -12.19
CA LEU A 243 6.90 -6.89 -11.07
C LEU A 243 7.70 -7.19 -9.80
N ASP A 244 8.79 -7.93 -9.90
CA ASP A 244 9.69 -8.23 -8.77
C ASP A 244 10.26 -6.95 -8.15
N VAL A 245 10.72 -6.00 -8.97
CA VAL A 245 11.18 -4.69 -8.51
C VAL A 245 10.05 -3.93 -7.82
N ALA A 246 8.83 -3.96 -8.37
CA ALA A 246 7.68 -3.34 -7.71
C ALA A 246 7.43 -3.95 -6.32
N LEU A 247 7.54 -5.28 -6.18
CA LEU A 247 7.39 -5.97 -4.90
C LEU A 247 8.48 -5.55 -3.90
N VAL A 248 9.75 -5.48 -4.33
CA VAL A 248 10.87 -5.05 -3.48
C VAL A 248 10.66 -3.65 -2.97
N LEU A 249 10.35 -2.69 -3.86
CA LEU A 249 10.22 -1.28 -3.52
C LEU A 249 9.01 -0.99 -2.61
N HIS A 250 8.06 -1.92 -2.53
CA HIS A 250 6.91 -1.84 -1.63
C HIS A 250 7.02 -2.77 -0.41
N ALA A 251 8.11 -3.55 -0.27
CA ALA A 251 8.28 -4.58 0.75
C ALA A 251 8.19 -4.02 2.17
N ASP A 252 8.86 -2.89 2.41
CA ASP A 252 8.73 -2.11 3.64
C ASP A 252 8.87 -0.60 3.38
N HIS A 253 8.39 0.22 4.32
CA HIS A 253 8.54 1.67 4.27
C HIS A 253 8.56 2.26 5.70
N GLY A 254 9.41 1.68 6.56
CA GLY A 254 9.62 2.06 7.96
C GLY A 254 8.43 1.77 8.87
N GLY A 255 8.64 1.83 10.19
CA GLY A 255 7.60 1.53 11.19
C GLY A 255 6.42 2.52 11.21
N GLY A 256 6.63 3.75 10.71
CA GLY A 256 5.67 4.86 10.87
C GLY A 256 4.55 4.95 9.83
N ASN A 257 4.58 4.16 8.75
CA ASN A 257 3.44 4.14 7.81
C ASN A 257 2.22 3.48 8.46
N ASN A 258 1.00 3.92 8.11
CA ASN A 258 -0.21 3.58 8.87
C ASN A 258 -0.44 2.07 9.05
N SER A 259 -0.26 1.27 7.98
CA SER A 259 -0.44 -0.18 8.05
C SER A 259 0.59 -0.90 8.94
N THR A 260 1.83 -0.40 8.95
CA THR A 260 2.91 -0.97 9.76
C THR A 260 2.78 -0.53 11.20
N PHE A 261 2.46 0.74 11.44
CA PHE A 261 2.13 1.23 12.77
C PHE A 261 0.90 0.51 13.36
N THR A 262 -0.13 0.25 12.55
CA THR A 262 -1.26 -0.58 12.96
C THR A 262 -0.81 -1.98 13.36
N ASN A 263 0.15 -2.57 12.63
CA ASN A 263 0.75 -3.86 12.97
C ASN A 263 1.41 -3.83 14.36
N HIS A 264 2.24 -2.81 14.65
CA HIS A 264 2.83 -2.62 15.97
C HIS A 264 1.76 -2.46 17.05
N VAL A 265 0.75 -1.61 16.82
CA VAL A 265 -0.33 -1.34 17.79
C VAL A 265 -1.04 -2.63 18.16
N VAL A 266 -1.51 -3.42 17.18
CA VAL A 266 -2.25 -4.65 17.48
C VAL A 266 -1.33 -5.75 18.00
N THR A 267 -0.09 -5.84 17.53
CA THR A 267 0.91 -6.78 18.07
C THR A 267 1.21 -6.49 19.53
N SER A 268 1.30 -5.22 19.94
CA SER A 268 1.52 -4.81 21.34
C SER A 268 0.39 -5.23 22.29
N SER A 269 -0.77 -5.63 21.76
CA SER A 269 -1.88 -6.19 22.55
C SER A 269 -1.80 -7.70 22.75
N GLY A 270 -0.85 -8.38 22.09
CA GLY A 270 -0.67 -9.84 22.16
C GLY A 270 -1.58 -10.63 21.22
N THR A 271 -2.16 -9.99 20.20
CA THR A 271 -3.02 -10.67 19.22
C THR A 271 -2.24 -11.66 18.33
N ASP A 272 -2.96 -12.62 17.73
CA ASP A 272 -2.40 -13.62 16.82
C ASP A 272 -1.94 -13.02 15.46
N THR A 273 -1.17 -13.80 14.70
CA THR A 273 -0.56 -13.32 13.45
C THR A 273 -1.60 -13.05 12.36
N TYR A 274 -2.65 -13.87 12.26
CA TYR A 274 -3.70 -13.67 11.25
C TYR A 274 -4.48 -12.39 11.51
N SER A 275 -4.85 -12.13 12.76
CA SER A 275 -5.51 -10.89 13.18
C SER A 275 -4.61 -9.66 12.98
N ALA A 276 -3.32 -9.77 13.31
CA ALA A 276 -2.37 -8.67 13.13
C ALA A 276 -2.21 -8.28 11.65
N ILE A 277 -2.04 -9.28 10.76
CA ILE A 277 -1.95 -9.04 9.32
C ILE A 277 -3.28 -8.55 8.74
N ALA A 278 -4.41 -9.09 9.18
CA ALA A 278 -5.73 -8.62 8.75
C ALA A 278 -5.98 -7.15 9.14
N ALA A 279 -5.57 -6.72 10.34
CA ALA A 279 -5.64 -5.33 10.77
C ALA A 279 -4.74 -4.41 9.92
N SER A 280 -3.51 -4.86 9.61
CA SER A 280 -2.62 -4.14 8.70
C SER A 280 -3.22 -4.00 7.29
N MET A 281 -3.86 -5.05 6.78
CA MET A 281 -4.59 -5.00 5.51
C MET A 281 -5.80 -4.05 5.56
N ALA A 282 -6.54 -4.03 6.66
CA ALA A 282 -7.67 -3.10 6.85
C ALA A 282 -7.20 -1.64 6.78
N SER A 283 -6.05 -1.33 7.39
CA SER A 283 -5.40 -0.03 7.29
C SER A 283 -4.95 0.28 5.85
N LEU A 284 -4.26 -0.66 5.20
CA LEU A 284 -3.77 -0.50 3.82
C LEU A 284 -4.90 -0.28 2.81
N LYS A 285 -6.01 -0.99 2.96
CA LYS A 285 -7.20 -0.88 2.11
C LYS A 285 -7.77 0.55 2.05
N GLY A 286 -7.57 1.36 3.10
CA GLY A 286 -8.09 2.72 3.14
C GLY A 286 -7.60 3.58 1.96
N PRO A 287 -8.46 4.38 1.31
CA PRO A 287 -8.10 5.13 0.09
C PRO A 287 -7.00 6.18 0.32
N ARG A 288 -6.80 6.62 1.57
CA ARG A 288 -5.73 7.56 1.95
C ARG A 288 -4.38 6.87 2.21
N HIS A 289 -4.32 5.55 2.12
CA HIS A 289 -3.10 4.77 2.31
C HIS A 289 -2.77 3.96 1.04
N GLY A 290 -3.52 2.89 0.73
CA GLY A 290 -3.24 2.02 -0.41
C GLY A 290 -3.96 2.36 -1.73
N GLY A 291 -4.67 3.49 -1.80
CA GLY A 291 -5.47 3.88 -2.96
C GLY A 291 -4.82 4.92 -3.89
N ALA A 292 -3.58 5.33 -3.63
CA ALA A 292 -2.91 6.41 -4.35
C ALA A 292 -2.70 6.08 -5.84
N ASN A 293 -2.27 4.86 -6.16
CA ASN A 293 -2.02 4.42 -7.53
C ASN A 293 -3.30 4.35 -8.39
N SER A 294 -4.41 3.84 -7.85
CA SER A 294 -5.71 3.87 -8.53
C SER A 294 -6.15 5.30 -8.81
N LYS A 295 -5.94 6.22 -7.86
CA LYS A 295 -6.24 7.65 -8.05
C LYS A 295 -5.36 8.32 -9.11
N VAL A 296 -4.10 7.90 -9.26
CA VAL A 296 -3.25 8.35 -10.37
C VAL A 296 -3.81 7.86 -11.70
N MET A 297 -4.22 6.60 -11.81
CA MET A 297 -4.83 6.09 -13.05
C MET A 297 -6.10 6.85 -13.40
N ASP A 298 -7.02 7.01 -12.44
CA ASP A 298 -8.26 7.76 -12.64
C ASP A 298 -7.98 9.21 -13.10
N MET A 299 -6.97 9.86 -12.51
CA MET A 299 -6.54 11.20 -12.88
C MET A 299 -5.96 11.23 -14.31
N MET A 300 -5.14 10.24 -14.67
CA MET A 300 -4.56 10.15 -16.00
C MET A 300 -5.61 9.86 -17.07
N ASP A 301 -6.61 9.04 -16.79
CA ASP A 301 -7.71 8.78 -17.71
C ASP A 301 -8.58 10.04 -17.91
N ASP A 302 -8.80 10.83 -16.86
CA ASP A 302 -9.47 12.12 -16.98
C ASP A 302 -8.64 13.12 -17.81
N ILE A 303 -7.32 13.16 -17.63
CA ILE A 303 -6.40 13.96 -18.46
C ILE A 303 -6.49 13.52 -19.93
N LYS A 304 -6.37 12.21 -20.21
CA LYS A 304 -6.45 11.66 -21.57
C LYS A 304 -7.78 12.00 -22.26
N THR A 305 -8.86 12.15 -21.49
CA THR A 305 -10.19 12.50 -21.99
C THR A 305 -10.33 14.00 -22.31
N HIS A 306 -9.64 14.88 -21.58
CA HIS A 306 -9.82 16.33 -21.66
C HIS A 306 -8.68 17.08 -22.36
N VAL A 307 -7.50 16.47 -22.50
CA VAL A 307 -6.34 17.01 -23.22
C VAL A 307 -6.25 16.35 -24.59
N ARG A 308 -6.23 17.15 -25.67
CA ARG A 308 -6.29 16.64 -27.05
C ARG A 308 -4.92 16.24 -27.57
N ASP A 309 -3.90 17.05 -27.26
CA ASP A 309 -2.53 16.80 -27.63
C ASP A 309 -1.68 16.58 -26.37
N TRP A 310 -1.32 15.31 -26.13
CA TRP A 310 -0.51 14.90 -24.97
C TRP A 310 0.95 15.40 -25.05
N GLY A 311 1.38 15.91 -26.20
CA GLY A 311 2.65 16.62 -26.37
C GLY A 311 2.56 18.12 -26.08
N SER A 312 1.36 18.69 -25.99
CA SER A 312 1.16 20.13 -25.77
C SER A 312 1.30 20.48 -24.29
N GLU A 313 2.45 21.06 -23.91
CA GLU A 313 2.67 21.56 -22.55
C GLU A 313 1.61 22.58 -22.12
N GLY A 314 1.11 23.38 -23.07
CA GLY A 314 0.10 24.41 -22.79
C GLY A 314 -1.24 23.81 -22.38
N GLU A 315 -1.72 22.77 -23.08
CA GLU A 315 -2.97 22.10 -22.73
C GLU A 315 -2.87 21.37 -21.38
N ILE A 316 -1.75 20.66 -21.16
CA ILE A 316 -1.50 19.97 -19.88
C ILE A 316 -1.42 20.97 -18.72
N THR A 317 -0.68 22.09 -18.89
CA THR A 317 -0.59 23.15 -17.88
C THR A 317 -1.97 23.72 -17.54
N GLN A 318 -2.80 23.99 -18.56
CA GLN A 318 -4.14 24.50 -18.36
C GLN A 318 -5.02 23.53 -17.56
N TYR A 319 -4.98 22.24 -17.91
CA TYR A 319 -5.75 21.22 -17.22
C TYR A 319 -5.28 21.05 -15.76
N LEU A 320 -3.97 20.92 -15.51
CA LEU A 320 -3.42 20.77 -14.17
C LEU A 320 -3.69 21.99 -13.27
N THR A 321 -3.72 23.19 -13.85
CA THR A 321 -4.14 24.41 -13.15
C THR A 321 -5.58 24.31 -12.65
N LYS A 322 -6.53 23.92 -13.53
CA LYS A 322 -7.94 23.69 -13.15
C LYS A 322 -8.09 22.61 -12.09
N LEU A 323 -7.29 21.54 -12.20
CA LEU A 323 -7.27 20.47 -11.19
C LEU A 323 -6.88 21.03 -9.82
N LEU A 324 -5.79 21.81 -9.75
CA LEU A 324 -5.31 22.45 -8.51
C LEU A 324 -6.31 23.48 -7.96
N ASP A 325 -7.06 24.15 -8.83
CA ASP A 325 -8.13 25.09 -8.49
C ASP A 325 -9.46 24.40 -8.11
N LYS A 326 -9.48 23.06 -8.05
CA LYS A 326 -10.64 22.22 -7.70
C LYS A 326 -11.80 22.31 -8.70
N GLU A 327 -11.49 22.65 -9.94
CA GLU A 327 -12.45 22.79 -11.04
C GLU A 327 -12.53 21.54 -11.93
N ALA A 328 -11.54 20.64 -11.86
CA ALA A 328 -11.46 19.42 -12.65
C ALA A 328 -11.33 18.14 -11.78
N PHE A 329 -11.48 16.97 -12.43
CA PHE A 329 -11.39 15.64 -11.82
C PHE A 329 -12.29 15.50 -10.58
N ASP A 330 -11.74 15.12 -9.42
CA ASP A 330 -12.47 14.88 -8.17
C ASP A 330 -12.54 16.09 -7.24
N ARG A 331 -12.13 17.27 -7.72
CA ARG A 331 -12.16 18.55 -6.99
C ARG A 331 -11.37 18.56 -5.68
N SER A 332 -10.45 17.61 -5.50
CA SER A 332 -9.57 17.54 -4.34
C SER A 332 -8.51 18.64 -4.32
N GLY A 333 -8.10 19.14 -5.50
CA GLY A 333 -6.98 20.06 -5.63
C GLY A 333 -5.62 19.38 -5.54
N LEU A 334 -5.55 18.06 -5.81
CA LEU A 334 -4.36 17.24 -5.67
C LEU A 334 -3.94 16.64 -7.00
N ILE A 335 -2.71 16.92 -7.44
CA ILE A 335 -2.08 16.11 -8.50
C ILE A 335 -1.58 14.83 -7.83
N TYR A 336 -2.35 13.75 -7.97
CA TYR A 336 -2.03 12.47 -7.36
C TYR A 336 -0.66 11.97 -7.84
N GLY A 337 0.11 11.39 -6.92
CA GLY A 337 1.48 10.94 -7.17
C GLY A 337 2.58 12.00 -7.02
N LEU A 338 2.21 13.30 -6.90
CA LEU A 338 3.16 14.40 -6.68
C LEU A 338 3.12 14.93 -5.24
N GLY A 339 4.31 14.95 -4.63
CA GLY A 339 4.52 15.26 -3.22
C GLY A 339 4.38 14.02 -2.33
N HIS A 340 5.24 13.91 -1.34
CA HIS A 340 5.23 12.82 -0.36
C HIS A 340 5.21 13.39 1.08
N ALA A 341 4.55 12.69 2.00
CA ALA A 341 4.48 13.10 3.41
C ALA A 341 5.80 12.93 4.20
N VAL A 342 6.86 12.45 3.53
CA VAL A 342 8.15 12.10 4.15
C VAL A 342 9.27 12.61 3.26
N TYR A 343 9.30 12.19 1.99
CA TYR A 343 10.26 12.68 1.02
C TYR A 343 9.91 14.05 0.46
N THR A 344 10.80 15.02 0.62
CA THR A 344 10.59 16.34 0.04
C THR A 344 11.25 16.45 -1.34
N ARG A 345 12.51 16.01 -1.49
CA ARG A 345 13.27 16.14 -2.74
C ARG A 345 13.02 14.99 -3.71
N SER A 346 13.25 13.76 -3.28
CA SER A 346 13.17 12.56 -4.12
C SER A 346 12.60 11.37 -3.36
N ASP A 347 11.85 10.50 -4.04
CA ASP A 347 11.51 9.17 -3.54
C ASP A 347 12.47 8.17 -4.19
N PRO A 348 13.38 7.53 -3.43
CA PRO A 348 14.40 6.64 -3.98
C PRO A 348 13.79 5.46 -4.72
N ARG A 349 12.56 5.07 -4.35
CA ARG A 349 11.83 4.00 -5.02
C ARG A 349 11.41 4.44 -6.42
N CYS A 350 10.90 5.66 -6.56
CA CYS A 350 10.49 6.20 -7.85
C CYS A 350 11.69 6.36 -8.81
N GLU A 351 12.87 6.72 -8.29
CA GLU A 351 14.09 6.85 -9.10
C GLU A 351 14.49 5.53 -9.76
N VAL A 352 14.54 4.45 -8.97
CA VAL A 352 14.85 3.12 -9.50
C VAL A 352 13.76 2.60 -10.40
N PHE A 353 12.49 2.82 -10.03
CA PHE A 353 11.37 2.31 -10.79
C PHE A 353 11.25 2.94 -12.19
N ARG A 354 11.73 4.18 -12.36
CA ARG A 354 11.67 4.90 -13.63
C ARG A 354 12.34 4.14 -14.78
N ASP A 355 13.56 3.61 -14.61
CA ASP A 355 14.24 2.87 -15.68
C ASP A 355 13.40 1.67 -16.19
N TYR A 356 12.83 0.93 -15.25
CA TYR A 356 11.95 -0.20 -15.56
C TYR A 356 10.66 0.22 -16.26
N VAL A 357 10.06 1.36 -15.87
CA VAL A 357 8.91 1.94 -16.56
C VAL A 357 9.24 2.26 -18.02
N HIS A 358 10.38 2.93 -18.27
CA HIS A 358 10.82 3.28 -19.61
C HIS A 358 11.03 2.04 -20.49
N ARG A 359 11.73 1.03 -19.96
CA ARG A 359 12.00 -0.23 -20.68
C ARG A 359 10.73 -0.99 -21.00
N LEU A 360 9.82 -1.11 -20.03
CA LEU A 360 8.55 -1.82 -20.22
C LEU A 360 7.64 -1.07 -21.21
N ALA A 361 7.56 0.25 -21.12
CA ALA A 361 6.79 1.06 -22.08
C ALA A 361 7.29 0.87 -23.52
N GLY A 362 8.62 0.83 -23.71
CA GLY A 362 9.20 0.53 -25.02
C GLY A 362 8.89 -0.88 -25.53
N GLU A 363 8.91 -1.89 -24.65
CA GLU A 363 8.49 -3.27 -25.02
C GLU A 363 7.01 -3.34 -25.40
N LYS A 364 6.16 -2.53 -24.75
CA LYS A 364 4.71 -2.51 -24.98
C LYS A 364 4.26 -1.54 -26.08
N GLY A 365 5.14 -0.68 -26.59
CA GLY A 365 4.79 0.34 -27.58
C GLY A 365 3.93 1.48 -27.01
N LEU A 366 4.13 1.83 -25.74
CA LEU A 366 3.37 2.85 -24.98
C LEU A 366 4.22 4.11 -24.69
N GLU A 367 5.13 4.47 -25.60
CA GLU A 367 6.01 5.61 -25.44
C GLU A 367 5.26 6.95 -25.44
N GLN A 368 4.10 7.03 -26.11
CA GLN A 368 3.27 8.23 -26.12
C GLN A 368 2.60 8.46 -24.75
N GLU A 369 2.05 7.41 -24.16
CA GLU A 369 1.53 7.44 -22.80
C GLU A 369 2.63 7.77 -21.81
N LEU A 370 3.80 7.15 -21.93
CA LEU A 370 4.94 7.48 -21.08
C LEU A 370 5.33 8.97 -21.19
N ALA A 371 5.32 9.54 -22.39
CA ALA A 371 5.57 10.96 -22.59
C ALA A 371 4.52 11.85 -21.89
N LEU A 372 3.24 11.45 -21.91
CA LEU A 372 2.19 12.11 -21.12
C LEU A 372 2.51 12.07 -19.63
N TYR A 373 2.86 10.89 -19.09
CA TYR A 373 3.25 10.76 -17.67
C TYR A 373 4.42 11.68 -17.32
N SER A 374 5.46 11.71 -18.15
CA SER A 374 6.62 12.58 -17.95
C SER A 374 6.27 14.07 -18.02
N ASN A 375 5.37 14.47 -18.92
CA ASN A 375 4.90 15.85 -19.02
C ASN A 375 4.09 16.27 -17.80
N VAL A 376 3.13 15.43 -17.38
CA VAL A 376 2.31 15.69 -16.18
C VAL A 376 3.18 15.78 -14.93
N GLU A 377 4.17 14.90 -14.78
CA GLU A 377 5.11 14.93 -13.67
C GLU A 377 5.87 16.26 -13.62
N ARG A 378 6.51 16.64 -14.73
CA ARG A 378 7.36 17.84 -14.80
C ARG A 378 6.55 19.12 -14.59
N ILE A 379 5.45 19.28 -15.34
CA ILE A 379 4.60 20.47 -15.27
C ILE A 379 3.92 20.54 -13.89
N GLY A 380 3.41 19.41 -13.39
CA GLY A 380 2.76 19.33 -12.10
C GLY A 380 3.69 19.71 -10.94
N LYS A 381 4.94 19.25 -10.97
CA LYS A 381 5.96 19.66 -9.99
C LYS A 381 6.19 21.16 -9.99
N GLN A 382 6.36 21.76 -11.18
CA GLN A 382 6.58 23.19 -11.33
C GLN A 382 5.40 23.99 -10.74
N LEU A 383 4.16 23.66 -11.12
CA LEU A 383 2.96 24.34 -10.62
C LEU A 383 2.81 24.22 -9.09
N LEU A 384 3.13 23.04 -8.53
CA LEU A 384 3.06 22.82 -7.09
C LEU A 384 4.15 23.59 -6.33
N MET A 385 5.37 23.65 -6.85
CA MET A 385 6.47 24.42 -6.28
C MET A 385 6.14 25.92 -6.23
N GLU A 386 5.64 26.47 -7.35
CA GLU A 386 5.22 27.88 -7.46
C GLU A 386 4.10 28.21 -6.47
N ARG A 387 3.01 27.41 -6.42
CA ARG A 387 1.85 27.67 -5.56
C ARG A 387 2.11 27.47 -4.06
N ARG A 388 3.03 26.57 -3.70
CA ARG A 388 3.33 26.25 -2.29
C ARG A 388 4.56 26.98 -1.77
N HIS A 389 5.21 27.81 -2.60
CA HIS A 389 6.48 28.46 -2.27
C HIS A 389 7.52 27.46 -1.74
N LYS A 390 7.69 26.35 -2.46
CA LYS A 390 8.63 25.27 -2.11
C LYS A 390 9.69 25.09 -3.18
N ASP A 391 10.91 24.81 -2.75
CA ASP A 391 12.05 24.61 -3.66
C ASP A 391 12.08 23.22 -4.30
N ALA A 392 11.34 22.24 -3.75
CA ALA A 392 11.30 20.88 -4.26
C ALA A 392 9.97 20.19 -3.96
N ILE A 393 9.55 19.34 -4.90
CA ILE A 393 8.44 18.40 -4.79
C ILE A 393 8.89 17.06 -5.37
N SER A 394 8.84 16.01 -4.57
CA SER A 394 9.13 14.64 -4.99
C SER A 394 7.99 14.04 -5.82
N THR A 395 8.31 13.08 -6.69
CA THR A 395 7.32 12.15 -7.26
C THR A 395 7.41 10.86 -6.47
N ASN A 396 6.26 10.35 -6.02
CA ASN A 396 6.24 9.08 -5.32
C ASN A 396 6.17 7.91 -6.32
N ILE A 397 6.52 6.71 -5.86
CA ILE A 397 6.40 5.50 -6.68
C ILE A 397 4.97 5.24 -7.20
N ASP A 398 3.94 5.69 -6.47
CA ASP A 398 2.53 5.50 -6.84
C ASP A 398 2.14 6.24 -8.13
N PHE A 399 2.90 7.28 -8.51
CA PHE A 399 2.71 7.97 -9.79
C PHE A 399 2.95 7.06 -11.00
N TYR A 400 3.85 6.09 -10.89
CA TYR A 400 4.20 5.18 -12.00
C TYR A 400 3.71 3.74 -11.78
N SER A 401 3.42 3.33 -10.55
CA SER A 401 3.06 1.94 -10.24
C SER A 401 1.79 1.48 -10.95
N GLY A 402 0.75 2.33 -10.99
CA GLY A 402 -0.48 2.03 -11.72
C GLY A 402 -0.25 1.81 -13.22
N PHE A 403 0.58 2.64 -13.84
CA PHE A 403 0.92 2.52 -15.26
C PHE A 403 1.69 1.24 -15.55
N VAL A 404 2.64 0.88 -14.68
CA VAL A 404 3.36 -0.40 -14.79
C VAL A 404 2.40 -1.58 -14.66
N TYR A 405 1.47 -1.54 -13.71
CA TYR A 405 0.49 -2.61 -13.53
C TYR A 405 -0.41 -2.76 -14.76
N GLU A 406 -0.85 -1.65 -15.37
CA GLU A 406 -1.57 -1.65 -16.64
C GLU A 406 -0.75 -2.31 -17.76
N MET A 407 0.53 -1.93 -17.92
CA MET A 407 1.43 -2.53 -18.92
C MET A 407 1.67 -4.03 -18.71
N LEU A 408 1.63 -4.49 -17.46
CA LEU A 408 1.70 -5.90 -17.09
C LEU A 408 0.36 -6.64 -17.23
N GLY A 409 -0.71 -5.96 -17.66
CA GLY A 409 -2.05 -6.53 -17.78
C GLY A 409 -2.72 -6.83 -16.44
N LEU A 410 -2.32 -6.14 -15.36
CA LEU A 410 -2.98 -6.26 -14.08
C LEU A 410 -4.27 -5.43 -14.09
N PRO A 411 -5.40 -6.00 -13.66
CA PRO A 411 -6.65 -5.27 -13.45
C PRO A 411 -6.50 -4.29 -12.27
N GLY A 412 -7.24 -3.17 -12.32
CA GLY A 412 -7.24 -2.16 -11.25
C GLY A 412 -7.61 -2.73 -9.87
N GLU A 413 -8.45 -3.77 -9.82
CA GLU A 413 -8.83 -4.46 -8.60
C GLU A 413 -7.64 -5.11 -7.87
N LEU A 414 -6.55 -5.44 -8.59
CA LEU A 414 -5.34 -6.09 -8.02
C LEU A 414 -4.26 -5.10 -7.56
N TYR A 415 -4.44 -3.79 -7.73
CA TYR A 415 -3.41 -2.81 -7.41
C TYR A 415 -3.08 -2.75 -5.91
N THR A 416 -4.09 -2.58 -5.05
CA THR A 416 -3.90 -2.62 -3.60
C THR A 416 -3.58 -4.02 -3.07
N PRO A 417 -4.19 -5.12 -3.59
CA PRO A 417 -3.76 -6.48 -3.27
C PRO A 417 -2.27 -6.75 -3.54
N LEU A 418 -1.73 -6.30 -4.67
CA LEU A 418 -0.31 -6.45 -4.97
C LEU A 418 0.56 -5.67 -3.98
N PHE A 419 0.11 -4.48 -3.56
CA PHE A 419 0.77 -3.74 -2.50
C PHE A 419 0.79 -4.56 -1.19
N ALA A 420 -0.31 -5.22 -0.83
CA ALA A 420 -0.33 -6.10 0.36
C ALA A 420 0.59 -7.32 0.21
N VAL A 421 0.70 -7.89 -1.00
CA VAL A 421 1.63 -8.99 -1.33
C VAL A 421 3.09 -8.58 -1.11
N ALA A 422 3.46 -7.35 -1.45
CA ALA A 422 4.79 -6.83 -1.15
C ALA A 422 4.98 -6.61 0.37
N ARG A 423 4.02 -5.89 0.98
CA ARG A 423 4.14 -5.32 2.33
C ARG A 423 4.11 -6.36 3.46
N ILE A 424 3.64 -7.58 3.20
CA ILE A 424 3.62 -8.68 4.18
C ILE A 424 5.01 -9.00 4.75
N SER A 425 6.07 -8.83 3.94
CA SER A 425 7.45 -9.05 4.38
C SER A 425 7.84 -8.06 5.49
N GLY A 426 7.60 -6.77 5.28
CA GLY A 426 7.77 -5.72 6.29
C GLY A 426 6.90 -5.96 7.52
N TRP A 427 5.60 -6.20 7.37
CA TRP A 427 4.70 -6.46 8.51
C TRP A 427 5.16 -7.66 9.35
N SER A 428 5.64 -8.72 8.70
CA SER A 428 6.17 -9.90 9.39
C SER A 428 7.43 -9.58 10.17
N ALA A 429 8.36 -8.82 9.59
CA ALA A 429 9.59 -8.40 10.27
C ALA A 429 9.31 -7.49 11.48
N HIS A 430 8.43 -6.51 11.33
CA HIS A 430 8.02 -5.60 12.42
C HIS A 430 7.29 -6.34 13.54
N ARG A 431 6.43 -7.32 13.21
CA ARG A 431 5.77 -8.17 14.20
C ARG A 431 6.78 -8.99 15.02
N MET A 432 7.72 -9.65 14.35
CA MET A 432 8.78 -10.42 15.01
C MET A 432 9.63 -9.53 15.93
N GLU A 433 9.98 -8.33 15.46
CA GLU A 433 10.74 -7.34 16.23
C GLU A 433 9.98 -6.91 17.50
N GLU A 434 8.70 -6.56 17.38
CA GLU A 434 7.86 -6.13 18.50
C GLU A 434 7.71 -7.23 19.57
N LEU A 435 7.45 -8.48 19.15
CA LEU A 435 7.32 -9.61 20.07
C LEU A 435 8.66 -9.95 20.75
N SER A 436 9.77 -9.92 20.01
CA SER A 436 11.11 -10.20 20.55
C SER A 436 11.56 -9.15 21.58
N SER A 437 11.09 -7.92 21.44
CA SER A 437 11.44 -6.80 22.32
C SER A 437 10.63 -6.80 23.63
N GLY A 438 9.67 -7.73 23.80
CA GLY A 438 8.80 -7.80 24.97
C GLY A 438 7.95 -6.55 25.16
N GLY A 439 7.52 -5.94 24.04
CA GLY A 439 6.91 -4.61 23.96
C GLY A 439 5.79 -4.35 24.96
N LYS A 440 5.60 -3.07 25.30
CA LYS A 440 4.47 -2.61 26.13
C LYS A 440 3.28 -2.28 25.23
N LEU A 441 2.08 -2.48 25.75
CA LEU A 441 0.84 -2.07 25.07
C LEU A 441 0.91 -0.60 24.63
N ILE A 442 0.80 -0.36 23.32
CA ILE A 442 0.74 0.98 22.74
C ILE A 442 -0.63 1.57 23.07
N ARG A 443 -0.66 2.51 24.03
CA ARG A 443 -1.89 3.11 24.55
C ARG A 443 -1.78 4.63 24.70
N PRO A 444 -1.85 5.40 23.60
CA PRO A 444 -1.81 6.86 23.67
C PRO A 444 -3.03 7.41 24.42
N ARG A 445 -2.87 8.58 25.04
CA ARG A 445 -3.97 9.32 25.70
C ARG A 445 -4.68 10.21 24.69
N TYR A 446 -6.01 10.25 24.77
CA TYR A 446 -6.84 11.23 24.08
C TYR A 446 -7.31 12.27 25.10
N GLU A 447 -7.40 13.53 24.69
CA GLU A 447 -8.01 14.61 25.49
C GLU A 447 -9.48 14.76 25.10
N CYS A 448 -10.38 14.81 26.09
CA CYS A 448 -11.80 15.05 25.86
C CYS A 448 -12.05 16.56 25.86
N VAL A 449 -12.63 17.08 24.77
CA VAL A 449 -12.94 18.52 24.64
C VAL A 449 -14.36 18.89 25.10
N GLU A 450 -15.15 17.91 25.55
CA GLU A 450 -16.50 18.15 26.06
C GLU A 450 -16.46 18.67 27.50
N GLU A 451 -17.32 19.64 27.79
CA GLU A 451 -17.60 20.07 29.15
C GLU A 451 -18.37 18.97 29.91
N VAL A 452 -18.18 18.92 31.23
CA VAL A 452 -18.96 18.03 32.09
C VAL A 452 -20.42 18.48 32.08
N ARG A 453 -21.32 17.61 31.61
CA ARG A 453 -22.76 17.86 31.57
C ARG A 453 -23.53 16.85 32.41
N SER A 454 -24.63 17.30 33.01
CA SER A 454 -25.58 16.42 33.70
C SER A 454 -26.37 15.57 32.71
N TYR A 455 -26.64 14.33 33.08
CA TYR A 455 -27.53 13.46 32.31
C TYR A 455 -28.98 13.97 32.40
N ILE A 456 -29.64 14.13 31.25
CA ILE A 456 -31.07 14.48 31.16
C ILE A 456 -31.85 13.22 30.76
N PRO A 457 -32.79 12.73 31.62
CA PRO A 457 -33.65 11.59 31.29
C PRO A 457 -34.37 11.79 29.97
N MET A 458 -34.61 10.70 29.22
CA MET A 458 -35.11 10.77 27.84
C MET A 458 -36.42 11.55 27.71
N GLU A 459 -37.30 11.41 28.70
CA GLU A 459 -38.58 12.10 28.85
C GLU A 459 -38.46 13.61 29.09
N ASN A 460 -37.28 14.10 29.46
CA ASN A 460 -36.99 15.50 29.81
C ASN A 460 -35.99 16.19 28.85
N ARG A 461 -35.59 15.52 27.75
CA ARG A 461 -34.60 16.03 26.78
C ARG A 461 -35.12 17.10 25.84
#